data_AF-A0A1X1KV34-F1
#
_entry.id   AF-A0A1X1KV34-F1
#
_cell.length_a   1.000
_cell.length_b   1.000
_cell.length_c   1.000
_cell.angle_alpha   90.00
_cell.angle_beta   90.00
_cell.angle_gamma   90.00
#
_symmetry.space_group_name_H-M   'P 1'
#
loop_
_entity.id
_entity.type
_entity.pdbx_description
1 polymer ?
#
loop_
_entity_poly.entity_id
_entity_poly.type
_entity_poly.pdbx_seq_one_letter_code
_entity_poly.pdbx_strand_id
1 'polypeptide(L)'
;MQLANLALTNAQERKATAQKAVENFSRSQAEKETALETAEDELATAKTAQKDAETALTSAQAKLQAEENKLKALQAEQAKLHEEKDKLVSDAKAIATELSAYLNTDKNLADAQAKVADLETKLTQAKSTAKLAQDKLDAVTAKLQAEQAKLAEIQEEFDKLVKAERKDYYNLSDWYLEYLAGKPADKKTDTELKKVEDSKASQAGNWIESSGRWWYKHADGSYTTNGWEQIKGTWYYFDHAGWMQTGWVKTGGTWYYLNNSGSMATGWVKDNGTWYYLNNSGSLATGWVKENGSWYYLDKSGAMKTGWFTVSGKWYYAYSSGALAVNTTTPDGYMVNANGEWIG
;
A
#
# COMPACT_ATOMS: atom_id res chain seq x y z
N MET A 1 -131.51 -56.44 -33.86
CA MET A 1 -130.29 -57.15 -33.39
C MET A 1 -128.99 -56.61 -33.97
N GLN A 2 -128.89 -56.28 -35.26
CA GLN A 2 -127.62 -55.82 -35.88
C GLN A 2 -127.05 -54.50 -35.32
N LEU A 3 -127.88 -53.47 -35.08
CA LEU A 3 -127.44 -52.17 -34.52
C LEU A 3 -126.88 -52.26 -33.09
N ALA A 4 -127.48 -53.10 -32.24
CA ALA A 4 -127.01 -53.31 -30.87
C ALA A 4 -125.67 -54.05 -30.84
N ASN A 5 -125.48 -55.04 -31.72
CA ASN A 5 -124.19 -55.71 -31.86
C ASN A 5 -123.09 -54.76 -32.36
N LEU A 6 -123.38 -53.91 -33.34
CA LEU A 6 -122.41 -52.92 -33.84
C LEU A 6 -122.00 -51.90 -32.77
N ALA A 7 -122.95 -51.41 -31.96
CA ALA A 7 -122.65 -50.51 -30.85
C ALA A 7 -121.80 -51.18 -29.75
N LEU A 8 -122.07 -52.45 -29.45
CA LEU A 8 -121.28 -53.23 -28.50
C LEU A 8 -119.85 -53.46 -29.02
N THR A 9 -119.68 -53.82 -30.29
CA THR A 9 -118.36 -53.98 -30.92
C THR A 9 -117.56 -52.67 -30.89
N ASN A 10 -118.18 -51.54 -31.28
CA ASN A 10 -117.53 -50.23 -31.22
C ASN A 10 -117.13 -49.82 -29.79
N ALA A 11 -117.97 -50.13 -28.79
CA ALA A 11 -117.65 -49.86 -27.39
C ALA A 11 -116.49 -50.73 -26.89
N GLN A 12 -116.43 -51.99 -27.31
CA GLN A 12 -115.31 -52.90 -27.00
C GLN A 12 -114.01 -52.45 -27.65
N GLU A 13 -114.04 -52.02 -28.92
CA GLU A 13 -112.87 -51.48 -29.62
C GLU A 13 -112.35 -50.20 -28.93
N ARG A 14 -113.24 -49.25 -28.60
CA ARG A 14 -112.86 -48.03 -27.86
C ARG A 14 -112.27 -48.35 -26.50
N LYS A 15 -112.84 -49.31 -25.77
CA LYS A 15 -112.28 -49.79 -24.49
C LYS A 15 -110.88 -50.37 -24.69
N ALA A 16 -110.68 -51.20 -25.72
CA ALA A 16 -109.38 -51.79 -26.02
C ALA A 16 -108.34 -50.73 -26.41
N THR A 17 -108.70 -49.74 -27.23
CA THR A 17 -107.83 -48.60 -27.57
C THR A 17 -107.45 -47.78 -26.34
N ALA A 18 -108.42 -47.47 -25.48
CA ALA A 18 -108.19 -46.73 -24.24
C ALA A 18 -107.27 -47.51 -23.27
N GLN A 19 -107.48 -48.82 -23.12
CA GLN A 19 -106.61 -49.68 -22.31
C GLN A 19 -105.17 -49.68 -22.85
N LYS A 20 -104.98 -49.80 -24.17
CA LYS A 20 -103.65 -49.75 -24.79
C LYS A 20 -102.97 -48.39 -24.63
N ALA A 21 -103.74 -47.30 -24.67
CA ALA A 21 -103.22 -45.95 -24.43
C ALA A 21 -102.75 -45.79 -22.97
N VAL A 22 -103.51 -46.31 -22.00
CA VAL A 22 -103.13 -46.32 -20.58
C VAL A 22 -101.87 -47.17 -20.36
N GLU A 23 -101.80 -48.38 -20.92
CA GLU A 23 -100.61 -49.23 -20.83
C GLU A 23 -99.36 -48.55 -21.42
N ASN A 24 -99.49 -47.88 -22.56
CA ASN A 24 -98.39 -47.12 -23.16
C ASN A 24 -97.97 -45.93 -22.30
N PHE A 25 -98.92 -45.23 -21.69
CA PHE A 25 -98.62 -44.12 -20.78
C PHE A 25 -97.90 -44.62 -19.52
N SER A 26 -98.39 -45.69 -18.89
CA SER A 26 -97.74 -46.31 -17.73
C SER A 26 -96.32 -46.79 -18.05
N ARG A 27 -96.11 -47.36 -19.24
CA ARG A 27 -94.77 -47.77 -19.68
C ARG A 27 -93.85 -46.56 -19.87
N SER A 28 -94.33 -45.51 -20.53
CA SER A 28 -93.56 -44.27 -20.72
C SER A 28 -93.24 -43.59 -19.39
N GLN A 29 -94.14 -43.65 -18.41
CA GLN A 29 -93.89 -43.15 -17.06
C GLN A 29 -92.77 -43.95 -16.38
N ALA A 30 -92.86 -45.28 -16.39
CA ALA A 30 -91.83 -46.15 -15.82
C ALA A 30 -90.45 -45.94 -16.47
N GLU A 31 -90.40 -45.82 -17.80
CA GLU A 31 -89.16 -45.51 -18.54
C GLU A 31 -88.54 -44.18 -18.09
N LYS A 32 -89.36 -43.15 -17.85
CA LYS A 32 -88.89 -41.84 -17.36
C LYS A 32 -88.43 -41.88 -15.92
N GLU A 33 -89.10 -42.64 -15.05
CA GLU A 33 -88.67 -42.85 -13.66
C GLU A 33 -87.32 -43.56 -13.62
N THR A 34 -87.12 -44.63 -14.39
CA THR A 34 -85.82 -45.32 -14.51
C THR A 34 -84.73 -44.40 -15.08
N ALA A 35 -85.04 -43.57 -16.08
CA ALA A 35 -84.09 -42.62 -16.64
C ALA A 35 -83.70 -41.52 -15.62
N LEU A 36 -84.64 -41.08 -14.79
CA LEU A 36 -84.37 -40.11 -13.72
C LEU A 36 -83.46 -40.71 -12.65
N GLU A 37 -83.76 -41.93 -12.19
CA GLU A 37 -82.93 -42.63 -11.19
C GLU A 37 -81.50 -42.84 -11.72
N THR A 38 -81.36 -43.24 -12.99
CA THR A 38 -80.04 -43.37 -13.65
C THR A 38 -79.30 -42.02 -13.66
N ALA A 39 -79.97 -40.92 -13.98
CA ALA A 39 -79.36 -39.60 -14.01
C ALA A 39 -78.96 -39.10 -12.62
N GLU A 40 -79.71 -39.45 -11.58
CA GLU A 40 -79.37 -39.13 -10.18
C GLU A 40 -78.11 -39.89 -9.71
N ASP A 41 -77.99 -41.16 -10.08
CA ASP A 41 -76.80 -41.98 -9.80
C ASP A 41 -75.55 -41.48 -10.53
N GLU A 42 -75.70 -41.12 -11.82
CA GLU A 42 -74.63 -40.51 -12.60
C GLU A 42 -74.18 -39.18 -12.00
N LEU A 43 -75.13 -38.35 -11.55
CA LEU A 43 -74.84 -37.07 -10.90
C LEU A 43 -74.12 -37.27 -9.56
N ALA A 44 -74.52 -38.24 -8.75
CA ALA A 44 -73.85 -38.59 -7.50
C ALA A 44 -72.40 -39.07 -7.75
N THR A 45 -72.20 -39.88 -8.78
CA THR A 45 -70.88 -40.33 -9.22
C THR A 45 -70.02 -39.15 -9.66
N ALA A 46 -70.56 -38.24 -10.47
CA ALA A 46 -69.86 -37.05 -10.95
C ALA A 46 -69.43 -36.11 -9.80
N LYS A 47 -70.31 -35.89 -8.80
CA LYS A 47 -69.98 -35.07 -7.61
C LYS A 47 -68.85 -35.68 -6.79
N THR A 48 -68.82 -36.99 -6.66
CA THR A 48 -67.75 -37.69 -5.94
C THR A 48 -66.42 -37.52 -6.69
N ALA A 49 -66.42 -37.75 -8.01
CA ALA A 49 -65.24 -37.54 -8.85
C ALA A 49 -64.73 -36.10 -8.82
N GLN A 50 -65.63 -35.11 -8.80
CA GLN A 50 -65.27 -33.70 -8.64
C GLN A 50 -64.54 -33.45 -7.32
N LYS A 51 -65.07 -33.96 -6.21
CA LYS A 51 -64.48 -33.78 -4.88
C LYS A 51 -63.10 -34.43 -4.76
N ASP A 52 -62.94 -35.60 -5.37
CA ASP A 52 -61.66 -36.29 -5.43
C ASP A 52 -60.64 -35.48 -6.25
N ALA A 53 -61.07 -34.90 -7.37
CA ALA A 53 -60.24 -34.02 -8.19
C ALA A 53 -59.83 -32.73 -7.45
N GLU A 54 -60.73 -32.09 -6.71
CA GLU A 54 -60.43 -30.91 -5.88
C GLU A 54 -59.41 -31.23 -4.78
N THR A 55 -59.52 -32.40 -4.16
CA THR A 55 -58.58 -32.88 -3.14
C THR A 55 -57.20 -33.17 -3.75
N ALA A 56 -57.18 -33.79 -4.93
CA ALA A 56 -55.95 -34.03 -5.68
C ALA A 56 -55.27 -32.73 -6.11
N LEU A 57 -56.04 -31.73 -6.57
CA LEU A 57 -55.53 -30.42 -6.95
C LEU A 57 -54.90 -29.70 -5.76
N THR A 58 -55.58 -29.68 -4.61
CA THR A 58 -55.06 -29.07 -3.38
C THR A 58 -53.74 -29.73 -2.96
N SER A 59 -53.68 -31.06 -3.04
CA SER A 59 -52.47 -31.82 -2.73
C SER A 59 -51.33 -31.52 -3.72
N ALA A 60 -51.63 -31.36 -5.00
CA ALA A 60 -50.65 -31.00 -6.02
C ALA A 60 -50.11 -29.58 -5.83
N GLN A 61 -50.98 -28.61 -5.49
CA GLN A 61 -50.58 -27.23 -5.18
C GLN A 61 -49.65 -27.16 -3.96
N ALA A 62 -49.94 -27.91 -2.90
CA ALA A 62 -49.07 -27.97 -1.73
C ALA A 62 -47.68 -28.55 -2.07
N LYS A 63 -47.62 -29.59 -2.90
CA LYS A 63 -46.35 -30.16 -3.38
C LYS A 63 -45.56 -29.17 -4.24
N LEU A 64 -46.23 -28.46 -5.15
CA LEU A 64 -45.61 -27.42 -5.97
C LEU A 64 -45.01 -26.32 -5.10
N GLN A 65 -45.75 -25.82 -4.11
CA GLN A 65 -45.26 -24.78 -3.22
C GLN A 65 -44.03 -25.23 -2.41
N ALA A 66 -43.99 -26.50 -2.01
CA ALA A 66 -42.84 -27.07 -1.32
C ALA A 66 -41.59 -27.13 -2.23
N GLU A 67 -41.76 -27.51 -3.50
CA GLU A 67 -40.65 -27.52 -4.48
C GLU A 67 -40.17 -26.10 -4.83
N GLU A 68 -41.07 -25.13 -4.94
CA GLU A 68 -40.69 -23.72 -5.11
C GLU A 68 -39.85 -23.19 -3.94
N ASN A 69 -40.19 -23.57 -2.71
CA ASN A 69 -39.43 -23.19 -1.53
C ASN A 69 -38.05 -23.86 -1.51
N LYS A 70 -37.94 -25.13 -1.90
CA LYS A 70 -36.65 -25.82 -2.07
C LYS A 70 -35.78 -25.14 -3.13
N LEU A 71 -36.38 -24.75 -4.26
CA LEU A 71 -35.67 -24.06 -5.34
C LEU A 71 -35.10 -22.71 -4.86
N LYS A 72 -35.89 -21.92 -4.12
CA LYS A 72 -35.41 -20.66 -3.53
C LYS A 72 -34.24 -20.88 -2.55
N ALA A 73 -34.29 -21.93 -1.73
CA ALA A 73 -33.20 -22.28 -0.83
C ALA A 73 -31.92 -22.65 -1.58
N LEU A 74 -32.03 -23.47 -2.63
CA LEU A 74 -30.91 -23.85 -3.50
C LEU A 74 -30.31 -22.64 -4.23
N GLN A 75 -31.14 -21.71 -4.71
CA GLN A 75 -30.66 -20.47 -5.33
C GLN A 75 -29.89 -19.59 -4.34
N ALA A 76 -30.34 -19.50 -3.09
CA ALA A 76 -29.62 -18.77 -2.04
C ALA A 76 -28.28 -19.44 -1.68
N GLU A 77 -28.23 -20.78 -1.66
CA GLU A 77 -26.99 -21.53 -1.44
C GLU A 77 -26.01 -21.36 -2.61
N GLN A 78 -26.51 -21.41 -3.85
CA GLN A 78 -25.71 -21.14 -5.05
C GLN A 78 -25.07 -19.75 -5.02
N ALA A 79 -25.80 -18.72 -4.58
CA ALA A 79 -25.27 -17.37 -4.44
C ALA A 79 -24.12 -17.31 -3.41
N LYS A 80 -24.28 -17.96 -2.25
CA LYS A 80 -23.22 -18.04 -1.22
C LYS A 80 -21.97 -18.75 -1.74
N LEU A 81 -22.13 -19.86 -2.46
CA LEU A 81 -21.01 -20.58 -3.07
C LEU A 81 -20.28 -19.73 -4.12
N HIS A 82 -21.00 -18.89 -4.87
CA HIS A 82 -20.37 -17.94 -5.79
C HIS A 82 -19.56 -16.87 -5.06
N GLU A 83 -20.09 -16.29 -3.99
CA GLU A 83 -19.34 -15.33 -3.15
C GLU A 83 -18.08 -15.96 -2.54
N GLU A 84 -18.18 -17.20 -2.05
CA GLU A 84 -17.04 -17.94 -1.50
C GLU A 84 -15.99 -18.24 -2.58
N LYS A 85 -16.43 -18.65 -3.77
CA LYS A 85 -15.53 -18.86 -4.92
C LYS A 85 -14.79 -17.58 -5.29
N ASP A 86 -15.49 -16.45 -5.37
CA ASP A 86 -14.88 -15.17 -5.75
C ASP A 86 -13.87 -14.71 -4.70
N LYS A 87 -14.16 -14.94 -3.41
CA LYS A 87 -13.22 -14.71 -2.32
C LYS A 87 -11.97 -15.59 -2.44
N LEU A 88 -12.13 -16.90 -2.66
CA LEU A 88 -11.01 -17.82 -2.84
C LEU A 88 -10.14 -17.45 -4.06
N VAL A 89 -10.75 -16.98 -5.15
CA VAL A 89 -10.02 -16.47 -6.33
C VAL A 89 -9.23 -15.20 -5.98
N SER A 90 -9.82 -14.27 -5.22
CA SER A 90 -9.14 -13.07 -4.74
C SER A 90 -7.96 -13.42 -3.83
N ASP A 91 -8.17 -14.32 -2.87
CA ASP A 91 -7.13 -14.79 -1.94
C ASP A 91 -5.98 -15.48 -2.70
N ALA A 92 -6.30 -16.35 -3.67
CA ALA A 92 -5.29 -16.98 -4.53
C ALA A 92 -4.50 -15.96 -5.37
N LYS A 93 -5.15 -14.89 -5.85
CA LYS A 93 -4.48 -13.82 -6.59
C LYS A 93 -3.57 -12.98 -5.68
N ALA A 94 -3.98 -12.75 -4.44
CA ALA A 94 -3.15 -12.07 -3.44
C ALA A 94 -1.90 -12.91 -3.13
N ILE A 95 -2.08 -14.22 -2.85
CA ILE A 95 -0.97 -15.16 -2.62
C ILE A 95 -0.02 -15.20 -3.82
N ALA A 96 -0.53 -15.27 -5.05
CA ALA A 96 0.31 -15.27 -6.25
C ALA A 96 1.13 -13.96 -6.39
N THR A 97 0.55 -12.83 -5.99
CA THR A 97 1.24 -11.53 -5.99
C THR A 97 2.34 -11.50 -4.93
N GLU A 98 2.06 -11.96 -3.72
CA GLU A 98 3.07 -12.09 -2.65
C GLU A 98 4.20 -13.04 -3.06
N LEU A 99 3.88 -14.20 -3.65
CA LEU A 99 4.87 -15.16 -4.15
C LEU A 99 5.76 -14.54 -5.24
N SER A 100 5.18 -13.76 -6.15
CA SER A 100 5.92 -13.06 -7.21
C SER A 100 6.84 -11.97 -6.66
N ALA A 101 6.46 -11.33 -5.55
CA ALA A 101 7.32 -10.38 -4.84
C ALA A 101 8.50 -11.08 -4.16
N TYR A 102 8.29 -12.28 -3.60
CA TYR A 102 9.36 -13.10 -3.04
C TYR A 102 10.34 -13.63 -4.11
N LEU A 103 9.85 -14.12 -5.25
CA LEU A 103 10.69 -14.68 -6.33
C LEU A 103 11.57 -13.64 -7.05
N ASN A 104 11.30 -12.34 -6.92
CA ASN A 104 12.14 -11.26 -7.46
C ASN A 104 13.42 -10.97 -6.64
N THR A 105 13.69 -11.73 -5.57
CA THR A 105 14.92 -11.58 -4.76
C THR A 105 16.20 -12.02 -5.45
N ASP A 106 16.13 -12.95 -6.41
CA ASP A 106 17.31 -13.42 -7.16
C ASP A 106 17.88 -12.34 -8.08
N LYS A 107 17.03 -11.45 -8.63
CA LYS A 107 17.48 -10.31 -9.46
C LYS A 107 18.23 -9.27 -8.63
N ASN A 108 17.75 -8.99 -7.42
CA ASN A 108 18.41 -8.06 -6.52
C ASN A 108 19.74 -8.61 -5.99
N LEU A 109 19.86 -9.93 -5.83
CA LEU A 109 21.13 -10.59 -5.48
C LEU A 109 22.15 -10.51 -6.62
N ALA A 110 21.72 -10.71 -7.87
CA ALA A 110 22.57 -10.57 -9.04
C ALA A 110 23.05 -9.12 -9.24
N ASP A 111 22.16 -8.13 -9.06
CA ASP A 111 22.51 -6.71 -9.15
C ASP A 111 23.46 -6.28 -8.02
N ALA A 112 23.26 -6.81 -6.80
CA ALA A 112 24.16 -6.59 -5.68
C ALA A 112 25.56 -7.22 -5.92
N GLN A 113 25.62 -8.44 -6.45
CA GLN A 113 26.88 -9.12 -6.79
C GLN A 113 27.65 -8.39 -7.90
N ALA A 114 26.96 -7.92 -8.95
CA ALA A 114 27.56 -7.12 -10.01
C ALA A 114 28.15 -5.80 -9.47
N LYS A 115 27.46 -5.16 -8.51
CA LYS A 115 27.93 -3.93 -7.88
C LYS A 115 29.12 -4.16 -6.96
N VAL A 116 29.16 -5.29 -6.24
CA VAL A 116 30.33 -5.69 -5.45
C VAL A 116 31.55 -5.91 -6.35
N ALA A 117 31.40 -6.62 -7.47
CA ALA A 117 32.50 -6.86 -8.42
C ALA A 117 33.07 -5.55 -9.03
N ASP A 118 32.20 -4.58 -9.35
CA ASP A 118 32.61 -3.24 -9.81
C ASP A 118 33.39 -2.48 -8.72
N LEU A 119 32.93 -2.55 -7.47
CA LEU A 119 33.61 -1.93 -6.33
C LEU A 119 34.97 -2.56 -6.04
N GLU A 120 35.10 -3.89 -6.13
CA GLU A 120 36.37 -4.59 -5.97
C GLU A 120 37.40 -4.21 -7.05
N THR A 121 36.92 -4.05 -8.29
CA THR A 121 37.76 -3.60 -9.41
C THR A 121 38.27 -2.17 -9.18
N LYS A 122 37.37 -1.26 -8.76
CA LYS A 122 37.71 0.14 -8.43
C LYS A 122 38.66 0.23 -7.24
N LEU A 123 38.46 -0.60 -6.21
CA LEU A 123 39.36 -0.67 -5.05
C LEU A 123 40.77 -1.11 -5.47
N THR A 124 40.86 -2.06 -6.40
CA THR A 124 42.14 -2.55 -6.92
C THR A 124 42.89 -1.45 -7.69
N GLN A 125 42.20 -0.72 -8.56
CA GLN A 125 42.78 0.44 -9.26
C GLN A 125 43.22 1.55 -8.31
N ALA A 126 42.43 1.85 -7.28
CA ALA A 126 42.79 2.85 -6.28
C ALA A 126 44.06 2.45 -5.50
N LYS A 127 44.19 1.17 -5.11
CA LYS A 127 45.39 0.65 -4.44
C LYS A 127 46.63 0.74 -5.33
N SER A 128 46.53 0.40 -6.61
CA SER A 128 47.65 0.53 -7.56
C SER A 128 48.07 2.00 -7.74
N THR A 129 47.11 2.92 -7.79
CA THR A 129 47.39 4.36 -7.90
C THR A 129 48.07 4.90 -6.65
N ALA A 130 47.63 4.47 -5.46
CA ALA A 130 48.26 4.84 -4.20
C ALA A 130 49.69 4.29 -4.08
N LYS A 131 49.94 3.05 -4.52
CA LYS A 131 51.28 2.46 -4.59
C LYS A 131 52.22 3.32 -5.46
N LEU A 132 51.75 3.71 -6.65
CA LEU A 132 52.51 4.57 -7.56
C LEU A 132 52.83 5.95 -6.95
N ALA A 133 51.88 6.52 -6.21
CA ALA A 133 52.09 7.79 -5.51
C ALA A 133 53.13 7.66 -4.39
N GLN A 134 53.10 6.56 -3.63
CA GLN A 134 54.09 6.26 -2.60
C GLN A 134 55.49 6.10 -3.19
N ASP A 135 55.63 5.34 -4.29
CA ASP A 135 56.92 5.13 -4.94
C ASP A 135 57.52 6.47 -5.44
N LYS A 136 56.67 7.41 -5.89
CA LYS A 136 57.11 8.77 -6.25
C LYS A 136 57.57 9.59 -5.04
N LEU A 137 56.88 9.48 -3.91
CA LEU A 137 57.24 10.18 -2.68
C LEU A 137 58.60 9.68 -2.16
N ASP A 138 58.83 8.37 -2.17
CA ASP A 138 60.08 7.77 -1.75
C ASP A 138 61.25 8.26 -2.63
N ALA A 139 61.03 8.34 -3.95
CA ALA A 139 62.02 8.87 -4.89
C ALA A 139 62.37 10.35 -4.65
N VAL A 140 61.37 11.19 -4.34
CA VAL A 140 61.59 12.61 -3.99
C VAL A 140 62.36 12.73 -2.67
N THR A 141 62.01 11.90 -1.69
CA THR A 141 62.67 11.88 -0.37
C THR A 141 64.14 11.51 -0.49
N ALA A 142 64.47 10.50 -1.30
CA ALA A 142 65.85 10.12 -1.57
C ALA A 142 66.66 11.26 -2.22
N LYS A 143 66.06 11.98 -3.18
CA LYS A 143 66.70 13.16 -3.80
C LYS A 143 66.95 14.28 -2.79
N LEU A 144 66.02 14.54 -1.88
CA LEU A 144 66.17 15.55 -0.84
C LEU A 144 67.35 15.22 0.10
N GLN A 145 67.46 13.97 0.54
CA GLN A 145 68.57 13.52 1.38
C GLN A 145 69.92 13.68 0.68
N ALA A 146 70.01 13.35 -0.61
CA ALA A 146 71.22 13.56 -1.39
C ALA A 146 71.63 15.05 -1.46
N GLU A 147 70.67 15.95 -1.60
CA GLU A 147 70.94 17.40 -1.65
C GLU A 147 71.35 17.96 -0.28
N GLN A 148 70.76 17.45 0.80
CA GLN A 148 71.17 17.77 2.18
C GLN A 148 72.60 17.32 2.47
N ALA A 149 73.02 16.15 1.95
CA ALA A 149 74.38 15.66 2.08
C ALA A 149 75.39 16.60 1.37
N LYS A 150 75.09 17.05 0.15
CA LYS A 150 75.92 18.04 -0.56
C LYS A 150 76.03 19.37 0.20
N LEU A 151 74.94 19.84 0.80
CA LEU A 151 74.97 21.08 1.59
C LEU A 151 75.89 20.94 2.80
N ALA A 152 75.89 19.77 3.46
CA ALA A 152 76.79 19.51 4.58
C ALA A 152 78.26 19.54 4.17
N GLU A 153 78.61 18.98 3.01
CA GLU A 153 79.97 19.04 2.45
C GLU A 153 80.42 20.48 2.16
N ILE A 154 79.54 21.29 1.55
CA ILE A 154 79.82 22.72 1.31
C ILE A 154 80.04 23.48 2.63
N GLN A 155 79.23 23.18 3.64
CA GLN A 155 79.37 23.80 4.96
C GLN A 155 80.72 23.45 5.61
N GLU A 156 81.18 22.21 5.46
CA GLU A 156 82.49 21.78 5.97
C GLU A 156 83.65 22.50 5.27
N GLU A 157 83.59 22.65 3.94
CA GLU A 157 84.58 23.41 3.16
C GLU A 157 84.60 24.89 3.53
N PHE A 158 83.43 25.51 3.75
CA PHE A 158 83.32 26.88 4.25
C PHE A 158 83.99 27.04 5.63
N ASP A 159 83.71 26.12 6.55
CA ASP A 159 84.31 26.15 7.90
C ASP A 159 85.83 25.99 7.87
N LYS A 160 86.38 25.22 6.92
CA LYS A 160 87.84 25.12 6.68
C LYS A 160 88.42 26.45 6.19
N LEU A 161 87.76 27.11 5.24
CA LEU A 161 88.14 28.43 4.72
C LEU A 161 88.16 29.50 5.82
N VAL A 162 87.12 29.58 6.64
CA VAL A 162 87.04 30.52 7.78
C VAL A 162 88.16 30.28 8.81
N LYS A 163 88.60 29.03 8.99
CA LYS A 163 89.76 28.70 9.85
C LYS A 163 91.10 29.08 9.22
N ALA A 164 91.24 28.96 7.90
CA ALA A 164 92.44 29.39 7.17
C ALA A 164 92.58 30.92 7.18
N GLU A 165 91.48 31.66 6.96
CA GLU A 165 91.44 33.12 7.02
C GLU A 165 91.72 33.65 8.45
N ARG A 166 91.26 32.92 9.49
CA ARG A 166 91.65 33.20 10.89
C ARG A 166 93.13 32.94 11.20
N LYS A 167 93.84 32.14 10.40
CA LYS A 167 95.30 31.91 10.55
C LYS A 167 96.14 33.09 10.03
N ASP A 168 95.62 33.87 9.10
CA ASP A 168 96.30 35.06 8.57
C ASP A 168 96.06 36.32 9.42
N TYR A 169 95.04 36.32 10.30
CA TYR A 169 94.66 37.49 11.10
C TYR A 169 95.27 37.57 12.52
N TYR A 170 95.99 36.55 13.00
CA TYR A 170 96.63 36.60 14.33
C TYR A 170 98.07 36.06 14.33
N ASN A 171 98.97 36.86 13.75
CA ASN A 171 100.32 37.06 14.25
C ASN A 171 100.43 38.37 15.07
N LEU A 172 99.32 38.82 15.68
CA LEU A 172 99.32 39.97 16.59
C LEU A 172 98.35 39.77 17.76
N SER A 173 98.95 39.56 18.94
CA SER A 173 98.45 39.88 20.29
C SER A 173 97.64 38.83 21.08
N ASP A 174 98.34 38.30 22.09
CA ASP A 174 97.93 37.52 23.26
C ASP A 174 96.98 38.27 24.22
N TRP A 175 95.96 38.97 23.73
CA TRP A 175 95.07 39.77 24.59
C TRP A 175 93.58 39.48 24.39
N TYR A 176 93.19 38.20 24.28
CA TYR A 176 91.77 37.83 24.33
C TYR A 176 91.49 36.43 24.91
N LEU A 177 92.45 35.81 25.60
CA LEU A 177 92.27 34.49 26.22
C LEU A 177 91.99 34.53 27.73
N GLU A 178 92.06 35.70 28.37
CA GLU A 178 91.69 35.87 29.79
C GLU A 178 90.21 36.20 30.04
N TYR A 179 89.41 36.48 29.01
CA TYR A 179 87.97 36.78 29.17
C TYR A 179 87.07 35.52 29.09
N LEU A 180 87.61 34.35 28.69
CA LEU A 180 86.85 33.11 28.48
C LEU A 180 86.94 32.08 29.62
N ALA A 181 87.61 32.39 30.74
CA ALA A 181 87.75 31.48 31.89
C ALA A 181 86.56 31.54 32.89
N GLY A 182 85.35 31.80 32.40
CA GLY A 182 84.18 32.17 33.21
C GLY A 182 82.91 31.32 33.06
N LYS A 183 83.03 30.01 32.78
CA LYS A 183 82.02 28.94 33.00
C LYS A 183 80.67 28.96 32.22
N PRO A 184 80.04 27.77 32.03
CA PRO A 184 79.27 27.44 30.84
C PRO A 184 77.74 27.49 31.00
N ALA A 185 77.04 27.73 29.89
CA ALA A 185 75.59 27.70 29.76
C ALA A 185 75.10 26.29 29.38
N ASP A 186 74.15 25.79 30.17
CA ASP A 186 73.49 24.51 30.00
C ASP A 186 72.48 24.49 28.84
N LYS A 187 72.36 23.28 28.29
CA LYS A 187 71.60 22.86 27.10
C LYS A 187 70.09 23.10 27.27
N LYS A 188 69.46 23.63 26.22
CA LYS A 188 68.00 23.61 26.01
C LYS A 188 67.58 22.23 25.51
N THR A 189 66.74 21.55 26.29
CA THR A 189 65.88 20.44 25.88
C THR A 189 64.45 20.93 25.68
N ASP A 190 63.81 20.38 24.65
CA ASP A 190 62.38 20.21 24.39
C ASP A 190 61.39 21.18 25.04
N THR A 191 60.86 22.07 24.20
CA THR A 191 59.67 22.87 24.51
C THR A 191 58.44 22.03 24.15
N GLU A 192 57.90 21.37 25.17
CA GLU A 192 56.58 20.77 25.19
C GLU A 192 55.50 21.79 24.80
N LEU A 193 54.56 21.28 24.00
CA LEU A 193 53.30 21.90 23.63
C LEU A 193 52.57 22.51 24.84
N LYS A 194 52.28 23.81 24.77
CA LYS A 194 51.10 24.36 25.44
C LYS A 194 50.41 25.45 24.61
N LYS A 195 49.10 25.23 24.50
CA LYS A 195 48.01 26.19 24.33
C LYS A 195 47.78 26.81 22.96
N VAL A 196 46.70 26.36 22.32
CA VAL A 196 45.54 27.22 22.07
C VAL A 196 44.26 26.41 22.40
N GLU A 197 44.00 26.24 23.69
CA GLU A 197 42.62 26.17 24.20
C GLU A 197 42.22 27.60 24.55
N ASP A 198 40.95 27.92 24.26
CA ASP A 198 40.25 29.20 24.49
C ASP A 198 40.58 30.36 23.56
N SER A 199 40.00 30.30 22.35
CA SER A 199 39.02 31.30 21.87
C SER A 199 38.67 31.10 20.40
N LYS A 200 37.50 30.51 20.11
CA LYS A 200 36.75 30.85 18.89
C LYS A 200 35.31 30.36 18.99
N ALA A 201 34.42 31.35 19.04
CA ALA A 201 32.97 31.34 18.82
C ALA A 201 32.34 29.97 18.52
N SER A 202 31.29 29.62 19.28
CA SER A 202 30.43 28.46 19.05
C SER A 202 30.16 28.31 17.54
N GLN A 203 30.90 27.41 16.89
CA GLN A 203 30.60 27.08 15.50
C GLN A 203 29.29 26.33 15.56
N ALA A 204 28.23 26.93 15.03
CA ALA A 204 26.99 26.20 14.80
C ALA A 204 27.33 24.90 14.04
N GLY A 205 26.58 23.83 14.32
CA GLY A 205 26.77 22.56 13.61
C GLY A 205 26.69 22.74 12.09
N ASN A 206 27.35 21.84 11.36
CA ASN A 206 27.53 21.95 9.92
C ASN A 206 27.05 20.68 9.21
N TRP A 207 26.36 20.88 8.09
CA TRP A 207 26.03 19.82 7.15
C TRP A 207 27.28 19.41 6.38
N ILE A 208 27.55 18.11 6.33
CA ILE A 208 28.70 17.53 5.64
C ILE A 208 28.17 16.53 4.61
N GLU A 209 28.58 16.73 3.36
CA GLU A 209 28.29 15.80 2.26
C GLU A 209 29.47 14.86 2.06
N SER A 210 29.19 13.56 2.04
CA SER A 210 30.15 12.51 1.74
C SER A 210 29.49 11.50 0.79
N SER A 211 30.05 11.32 -0.40
CA SER A 211 29.56 10.36 -1.39
C SER A 211 28.07 10.52 -1.74
N GLY A 212 27.59 11.76 -1.85
CA GLY A 212 26.19 12.08 -2.18
C GLY A 212 25.20 11.82 -1.04
N ARG A 213 25.70 11.58 0.19
CA ARG A 213 24.89 11.44 1.40
C ARG A 213 25.25 12.55 2.37
N TRP A 214 24.26 13.00 3.12
CA TRP A 214 24.40 14.11 4.05
C TRP A 214 24.35 13.62 5.50
N TRP A 215 25.19 14.19 6.36
CA TRP A 215 25.12 14.04 7.81
C TRP A 215 25.35 15.40 8.47
N TYR A 216 24.92 15.54 9.72
CA TYR A 216 25.04 16.79 10.45
C TYR A 216 26.03 16.63 11.60
N LYS A 217 27.10 17.42 11.58
CA LYS A 217 28.12 17.45 12.64
C LYS A 217 27.79 18.56 13.62
N HIS A 218 27.59 18.21 14.88
CA HIS A 218 27.37 19.15 15.97
C HIS A 218 28.65 19.96 16.29
N ALA A 219 28.49 21.05 17.04
CA ALA A 219 29.60 21.94 17.42
C ALA A 219 30.70 21.23 18.22
N ASP A 220 30.32 20.25 19.03
CA ASP A 220 31.20 19.40 19.85
C ASP A 220 31.81 18.23 19.07
N GLY A 221 31.46 18.08 17.79
CA GLY A 221 31.93 17.02 16.91
C GLY A 221 31.07 15.74 16.91
N SER A 222 30.03 15.66 17.75
CA SER A 222 29.05 14.56 17.72
C SER A 222 28.08 14.66 16.54
N TYR A 223 27.21 13.64 16.37
CA TYR A 223 26.18 13.61 15.33
C TYR A 223 25.00 12.71 15.75
N THR A 224 23.81 12.98 15.23
CA THR A 224 22.59 12.18 15.49
C THR A 224 22.58 10.88 14.70
N THR A 225 22.13 9.79 15.32
CA THR A 225 21.90 8.49 14.68
C THR A 225 20.53 7.91 15.05
N ASN A 226 19.92 7.18 14.13
CA ASN A 226 18.64 6.47 14.28
C ASN A 226 17.51 7.33 14.89
N GLY A 227 17.38 8.59 14.45
CA GLY A 227 16.57 9.55 15.18
C GLY A 227 16.20 10.80 14.41
N TRP A 228 15.23 11.51 14.97
CA TRP A 228 14.81 12.82 14.52
C TRP A 228 15.69 13.92 15.12
N GLU A 229 16.03 14.92 14.33
CA GLU A 229 16.66 16.14 14.82
C GLU A 229 16.02 17.37 14.16
N GLN A 230 15.80 18.42 14.96
CA GLN A 230 15.36 19.71 14.46
C GLN A 230 16.56 20.64 14.28
N ILE A 231 16.91 20.91 13.03
CA ILE A 231 18.06 21.75 12.67
C ILE A 231 17.53 23.04 12.06
N LYS A 232 17.81 24.18 12.72
CA LYS A 232 17.36 25.52 12.30
C LYS A 232 15.84 25.58 12.02
N GLY A 233 15.06 24.95 12.88
CA GLY A 233 13.58 24.93 12.80
C GLY A 233 13.00 23.88 11.85
N THR A 234 13.82 23.15 11.09
CA THR A 234 13.36 22.10 10.16
C THR A 234 13.68 20.71 10.71
N TRP A 235 12.74 19.76 10.61
CA TRP A 235 12.93 18.39 11.07
C TRP A 235 13.59 17.53 9.99
N TYR A 236 14.55 16.70 10.40
CA TYR A 236 15.27 15.71 9.60
C TYR A 236 15.30 14.37 10.34
N TYR A 237 15.43 13.27 9.60
CA TYR A 237 15.58 11.94 10.16
C TYR A 237 16.90 11.31 9.70
N PHE A 238 17.63 10.68 10.63
CA PHE A 238 18.95 10.07 10.39
C PHE A 238 18.90 8.57 10.61
N ASP A 239 19.55 7.80 9.73
CA ASP A 239 19.69 6.35 9.90
C ASP A 239 20.69 5.99 11.01
N HIS A 240 20.88 4.68 11.25
CA HIS A 240 21.77 4.17 12.28
C HIS A 240 23.24 4.62 12.13
N ALA A 241 23.68 4.94 10.92
CA ALA A 241 25.03 5.43 10.64
C ALA A 241 25.12 6.97 10.64
N GLY A 242 24.01 7.67 10.91
CA GLY A 242 23.96 9.12 10.97
C GLY A 242 23.74 9.80 9.63
N TRP A 243 23.30 9.06 8.60
CA TRP A 243 22.98 9.66 7.32
C TRP A 243 21.54 10.14 7.28
N MET A 244 21.35 11.37 6.82
CA MET A 244 20.05 11.98 6.56
C MET A 244 19.27 11.16 5.54
N GLN A 245 18.00 10.91 5.84
CA GLN A 245 17.08 10.19 4.98
C GLN A 245 16.26 11.13 4.10
N THR A 246 15.78 10.60 2.97
CA THR A 246 14.81 11.22 2.06
C THR A 246 13.73 10.19 1.71
N GLY A 247 12.57 10.65 1.23
CA GLY A 247 11.43 9.79 0.92
C GLY A 247 10.68 9.29 2.16
N TRP A 248 10.01 8.14 2.06
CA TRP A 248 9.19 7.59 3.13
C TRP A 248 10.02 6.96 4.25
N VAL A 249 9.73 7.34 5.49
CA VAL A 249 10.31 6.76 6.71
C VAL A 249 9.20 6.29 7.64
N LYS A 250 9.33 5.08 8.19
CA LYS A 250 8.44 4.55 9.23
C LYS A 250 9.16 4.50 10.57
N THR A 251 8.63 5.20 11.57
CA THR A 251 9.18 5.21 12.93
C THR A 251 8.07 5.34 13.96
N GLY A 252 8.21 4.64 15.09
CA GLY A 252 7.16 4.58 16.11
C GLY A 252 5.81 4.06 15.59
N GLY A 253 5.83 3.19 14.57
CA GLY A 253 4.62 2.68 13.91
C GLY A 253 3.95 3.64 12.93
N THR A 254 4.43 4.87 12.78
CA THR A 254 3.85 5.93 11.95
C THR A 254 4.72 6.24 10.73
N TRP A 255 4.10 6.57 9.60
CA TRP A 255 4.79 6.98 8.37
C TRP A 255 4.95 8.50 8.29
N TYR A 256 6.10 8.92 7.76
CA TYR A 256 6.49 10.31 7.51
C TYR A 256 7.12 10.39 6.11
N TYR A 257 7.10 11.56 5.50
CA TYR A 257 7.77 11.81 4.22
C TYR A 257 8.83 12.90 4.38
N LEU A 258 10.04 12.62 3.90
CA LEU A 258 11.16 13.55 3.86
C LEU A 258 11.35 14.01 2.41
N ASN A 259 11.35 15.32 2.17
CA ASN A 259 11.60 15.87 0.84
C ASN A 259 13.02 15.52 0.35
N ASN A 260 13.33 15.83 -0.91
CA ASN A 260 14.68 15.59 -1.46
C ASN A 260 15.80 16.32 -0.71
N SER A 261 15.49 17.41 0.00
CA SER A 261 16.41 18.13 0.89
C SER A 261 16.54 17.47 2.28
N GLY A 262 15.80 16.40 2.56
CA GLY A 262 15.69 15.75 3.86
C GLY A 262 14.71 16.40 4.84
N SER A 263 14.16 17.57 4.50
CA SER A 263 13.18 18.25 5.35
C SER A 263 11.89 17.43 5.45
N MET A 264 11.37 17.23 6.65
CA MET A 264 10.06 16.61 6.87
C MET A 264 8.94 17.40 6.19
N ALA A 265 8.10 16.70 5.41
CA ALA A 265 6.94 17.28 4.76
C ALA A 265 5.71 17.31 5.68
N THR A 266 4.86 18.31 5.47
CA THR A 266 3.51 18.43 6.01
C THR A 266 2.55 18.81 4.87
N GLY A 267 1.26 18.58 5.06
CA GLY A 267 0.24 18.82 4.03
C GLY A 267 0.25 17.78 2.92
N TRP A 268 -0.16 18.21 1.72
CA TRP A 268 -0.29 17.34 0.56
C TRP A 268 1.06 17.01 -0.08
N VAL A 269 1.34 15.71 -0.26
CA VAL A 269 2.50 15.19 -0.97
C VAL A 269 2.04 14.32 -2.13
N LYS A 270 2.62 14.53 -3.31
CA LYS A 270 2.42 13.66 -4.46
C LYS A 270 3.66 12.82 -4.67
N ASP A 271 3.54 11.51 -4.49
CA ASP A 271 4.62 10.55 -4.68
C ASP A 271 4.18 9.48 -5.69
N ASN A 272 5.01 9.26 -6.70
CA ASN A 272 4.77 8.34 -7.82
C ASN A 272 3.34 8.40 -8.42
N GLY A 273 2.78 9.61 -8.55
CA GLY A 273 1.43 9.83 -9.11
C GLY A 273 0.28 9.76 -8.10
N THR A 274 0.52 9.29 -6.88
CA THR A 274 -0.49 9.16 -5.81
C THR A 274 -0.38 10.32 -4.83
N TRP A 275 -1.52 10.83 -4.38
CA TRP A 275 -1.58 11.89 -3.36
C TRP A 275 -1.73 11.30 -1.95
N TYR A 276 -1.00 11.88 -1.01
CA TYR A 276 -1.01 11.58 0.42
C TYR A 276 -1.13 12.88 1.21
N TYR A 277 -1.64 12.78 2.44
CA TYR A 277 -1.73 13.92 3.34
C TYR A 277 -0.95 13.65 4.64
N LEU A 278 -0.02 14.53 4.97
CA LEU A 278 0.76 14.50 6.20
C LEU A 278 0.20 15.58 7.12
N ASN A 279 -0.15 15.24 8.34
CA ASN A 279 -0.68 16.22 9.29
C ASN A 279 0.42 17.22 9.75
N ASN A 280 0.08 18.14 10.65
CA ASN A 280 1.03 19.15 11.14
C ASN A 280 2.25 18.56 11.88
N SER A 281 2.16 17.34 12.41
CA SER A 281 3.30 16.62 13.01
C SER A 281 4.10 15.82 11.97
N GLY A 282 3.76 15.91 10.69
CA GLY A 282 4.37 15.14 9.59
C GLY A 282 3.88 13.70 9.48
N SER A 283 2.93 13.29 10.32
CA SER A 283 2.41 11.93 10.35
C SER A 283 1.40 11.71 9.23
N LEU A 284 1.51 10.58 8.53
CA LEU A 284 0.55 10.19 7.48
C LEU A 284 -0.87 10.08 8.03
N ALA A 285 -1.80 10.82 7.40
CA ALA A 285 -3.22 10.73 7.68
C ALA A 285 -3.88 9.58 6.90
N THR A 286 -4.91 8.99 7.51
CA THR A 286 -5.82 8.02 6.88
C THR A 286 -7.26 8.39 7.24
N GLY A 287 -8.23 7.98 6.43
CA GLY A 287 -9.63 8.32 6.60
C GLY A 287 -9.99 9.72 6.10
N TRP A 288 -10.97 10.36 6.75
CA TRP A 288 -11.50 11.66 6.35
C TRP A 288 -10.58 12.81 6.76
N VAL A 289 -10.24 13.67 5.79
CA VAL A 289 -9.45 14.90 6.00
C VAL A 289 -10.23 16.09 5.46
N LYS A 290 -10.29 17.18 6.25
CA LYS A 290 -10.89 18.45 5.82
C LYS A 290 -9.80 19.49 5.65
N GLU A 291 -9.63 19.98 4.42
CA GLU A 291 -8.58 20.92 4.05
C GLU A 291 -9.18 22.02 3.17
N ASN A 292 -8.93 23.29 3.50
CA ASN A 292 -9.45 24.46 2.77
C ASN A 292 -10.96 24.42 2.47
N GLY A 293 -11.76 23.89 3.40
CA GLY A 293 -13.22 23.83 3.29
C GLY A 293 -13.77 22.62 2.52
N SER A 294 -12.92 21.83 1.85
CA SER A 294 -13.32 20.60 1.16
C SER A 294 -12.96 19.36 1.98
N TRP A 295 -13.76 18.30 1.83
CA TRP A 295 -13.46 16.99 2.39
C TRP A 295 -12.73 16.12 1.37
N TYR A 296 -11.80 15.30 1.87
CA TYR A 296 -11.01 14.33 1.15
C TYR A 296 -11.03 13.01 1.92
N TYR A 297 -10.84 11.89 1.23
CA TYR A 297 -10.72 10.59 1.87
C TYR A 297 -9.42 9.90 1.45
N LEU A 298 -8.63 9.52 2.45
CA LEU A 298 -7.38 8.78 2.30
C LEU A 298 -7.68 7.33 2.73
N ASP A 299 -7.34 6.35 1.90
CA ASP A 299 -7.56 4.95 2.27
C ASP A 299 -6.59 4.47 3.37
N LYS A 300 -6.64 3.17 3.71
CA LYS A 300 -5.79 2.60 4.77
C LYS A 300 -4.29 2.70 4.47
N SER A 301 -3.89 2.83 3.21
CA SER A 301 -2.50 3.08 2.80
C SER A 301 -2.12 4.56 2.84
N GLY A 302 -3.09 5.44 3.09
CA GLY A 302 -2.94 6.90 3.02
C GLY A 302 -3.13 7.48 1.62
N ALA A 303 -3.45 6.65 0.62
CA ALA A 303 -3.67 7.09 -0.74
C ALA A 303 -5.03 7.79 -0.89
N MET A 304 -5.03 8.98 -1.50
CA MET A 304 -6.24 9.77 -1.73
C MET A 304 -7.17 9.11 -2.75
N LYS A 305 -8.46 9.01 -2.40
CA LYS A 305 -9.51 8.50 -3.29
C LYS A 305 -10.01 9.57 -4.25
N THR A 306 -10.36 9.13 -5.45
CA THR A 306 -11.09 9.87 -6.49
C THR A 306 -12.15 8.94 -7.09
N GLY A 307 -13.15 9.49 -7.78
CA GLY A 307 -14.30 8.75 -8.30
C GLY A 307 -15.23 8.25 -7.18
N TRP A 308 -16.01 7.21 -7.50
CA TRP A 308 -16.90 6.56 -6.53
C TRP A 308 -16.13 5.65 -5.57
N PHE A 309 -16.45 5.73 -4.28
CA PHE A 309 -15.92 4.85 -3.24
C PHE A 309 -16.94 4.65 -2.11
N THR A 310 -16.75 3.59 -1.32
CA THR A 310 -17.63 3.27 -0.18
C THR A 310 -16.91 3.43 1.16
N VAL A 311 -17.63 3.97 2.14
CA VAL A 311 -17.21 4.03 3.54
C VAL A 311 -18.37 3.57 4.41
N SER A 312 -18.19 2.46 5.15
CA SER A 312 -19.21 1.87 6.03
C SER A 312 -20.56 1.62 5.34
N GLY A 313 -20.53 1.09 4.11
CA GLY A 313 -21.72 0.73 3.34
C GLY A 313 -22.43 1.90 2.64
N LYS A 314 -21.92 3.13 2.79
CA LYS A 314 -22.43 4.32 2.11
C LYS A 314 -21.52 4.70 0.94
N TRP A 315 -22.12 5.12 -0.18
CA TRP A 315 -21.40 5.56 -1.38
C TRP A 315 -21.13 7.07 -1.36
N TYR A 316 -19.92 7.43 -1.81
CA TYR A 316 -19.43 8.80 -1.90
C TYR A 316 -18.72 9.00 -3.25
N TYR A 317 -18.72 10.23 -3.75
CA TYR A 317 -18.01 10.59 -4.97
C TYR A 317 -17.00 11.71 -4.71
N ALA A 318 -15.74 11.50 -5.09
CA ALA A 318 -14.70 12.53 -5.10
C ALA A 318 -14.33 12.91 -6.55
N TYR A 319 -14.19 14.21 -6.81
CA TYR A 319 -13.72 14.70 -8.10
C TYR A 319 -12.26 14.27 -8.38
N SER A 320 -11.74 14.53 -9.58
CA SER A 320 -10.34 14.24 -9.93
C SER A 320 -9.32 14.98 -9.05
N SER A 321 -9.71 16.10 -8.44
CA SER A 321 -8.93 16.82 -7.42
C SER A 321 -8.92 16.13 -6.05
N GLY A 322 -9.75 15.11 -5.83
CA GLY A 322 -9.98 14.46 -4.54
C GLY A 322 -11.06 15.12 -3.68
N ALA A 323 -11.54 16.30 -4.05
CA ALA A 323 -12.57 16.99 -3.31
C ALA A 323 -13.90 16.21 -3.37
N LEU A 324 -14.53 15.99 -2.21
CA LEU A 324 -15.81 15.32 -2.07
C LEU A 324 -16.95 16.16 -2.67
N ALA A 325 -17.80 15.52 -3.47
CA ALA A 325 -19.07 16.11 -3.89
C ALA A 325 -20.09 16.09 -2.74
N VAL A 326 -20.68 17.24 -2.43
CA VAL A 326 -21.68 17.39 -1.36
C VAL A 326 -22.85 18.25 -1.86
N ASN A 327 -24.07 17.90 -1.47
CA ASN A 327 -25.31 18.63 -1.79
C ASN A 327 -25.43 18.98 -3.29
N THR A 328 -25.15 18.02 -4.16
CA THR A 328 -25.08 18.23 -5.61
C THR A 328 -25.44 16.95 -6.38
N THR A 329 -25.54 17.07 -7.70
CA THR A 329 -25.59 15.93 -8.62
C THR A 329 -24.17 15.66 -9.15
N THR A 330 -23.73 14.41 -9.11
CA THR A 330 -22.42 13.98 -9.63
C THR A 330 -22.37 14.08 -11.16
N PRO A 331 -21.18 14.10 -11.80
CA PRO A 331 -21.06 14.22 -13.25
C PRO A 331 -21.79 13.14 -14.06
N ASP A 332 -22.02 11.97 -13.46
CA ASP A 332 -22.76 10.84 -14.02
C ASP A 332 -24.25 10.80 -13.62
N GLY A 333 -24.76 11.84 -12.95
CA GLY A 333 -26.20 12.07 -12.78
C GLY A 333 -26.82 11.63 -11.44
N TYR A 334 -26.03 11.23 -10.45
CA TYR A 334 -26.55 10.76 -9.15
C TYR A 334 -26.55 11.88 -8.10
N MET A 335 -27.60 11.97 -7.28
CA MET A 335 -27.68 12.96 -6.20
C MET A 335 -26.97 12.49 -4.93
N VAL A 336 -26.17 13.38 -4.34
CA VAL A 336 -25.52 13.17 -3.03
C VAL A 336 -25.99 14.23 -2.01
N ASN A 337 -26.19 13.81 -0.76
CA ASN A 337 -26.70 14.67 0.31
C ASN A 337 -25.61 15.62 0.88
N ALA A 338 -25.94 16.36 1.96
CA ALA A 338 -25.02 17.30 2.60
C ALA A 338 -23.76 16.64 3.21
N ASN A 339 -23.81 15.34 3.50
CA ASN A 339 -22.66 14.55 3.95
C ASN A 339 -21.88 13.92 2.78
N GLY A 340 -22.32 14.14 1.53
CA GLY A 340 -21.75 13.53 0.33
C GLY A 340 -22.18 12.08 0.11
N GLU A 341 -23.18 11.60 0.85
CA GLU A 341 -23.71 10.24 0.73
C GLU A 341 -24.70 10.17 -0.43
N TRP A 342 -24.57 9.17 -1.29
CA TRP A 342 -25.53 8.91 -2.37
C TRP A 342 -26.95 8.65 -1.85
N ILE A 343 -27.94 9.30 -2.47
CA ILE A 343 -29.36 9.11 -2.23
C ILE A 343 -29.89 8.20 -3.33
N GLY A 344 -30.12 6.93 -3.00
CA GLY A 344 -30.57 5.88 -3.92
C GLY A 344 -31.81 5.18 -3.43
#